data_AF-A0A1V1NU00-F1
#
_entry.id   AF-A0A1V1NU00-F1
#
_cell.length_a   1.000
_cell.length_b   1.000
_cell.length_c   1.000
_cell.angle_alpha   90.00
_cell.angle_beta   90.00
_cell.angle_gamma   90.00
#
_symmetry.space_group_name_H-M   'P 1'
#
loop_
_entity.id
_entity.type
_entity.pdbx_description
1 polymer ?
#
loop_
_entity_poly.entity_id
_entity_poly.type
_entity_poly.pdbx_seq_one_letter_code
_entity_poly.pdbx_strand_id
1 'polypeptide(L)'
;KCYDNEKEIPCPNPGEDFYGQDANYTINPQSFTKLDSHGNDLPDSATEWTMVRDNVTGLIWEVKTDDGSIHDKDNTYTWYDSNPETNGGDAGTPGDGMDTEYFIKTLNDNKFGGISDWRLPTIKELATIINYKK
;
A
#
# COMPACT_ATOMS: atom_id res chain seq x y z
N LYS A 1 23.60 -6.05 4.40
CA LYS A 1 24.72 -7.01 4.60
C LYS A 1 25.70 -6.74 3.48
N CYS A 2 26.97 -6.54 3.80
CA CYS A 2 27.99 -6.22 2.80
C CYS A 2 28.92 -7.42 2.60
N TYR A 3 29.61 -7.48 1.46
CA TYR A 3 30.41 -8.63 1.07
C TYR A 3 31.73 -8.16 0.45
N ASP A 4 32.80 -8.89 0.76
CA ASP A 4 34.01 -8.87 -0.05
C ASP A 4 33.91 -9.99 -1.12
N ASN A 5 35.03 -10.30 -1.78
CA ASN A 5 35.05 -11.34 -2.82
C ASN A 5 34.83 -12.77 -2.30
N GLU A 6 34.82 -13.00 -0.98
CA GLU A 6 34.84 -14.32 -0.36
C GLU A 6 33.80 -14.51 0.75
N LYS A 7 33.36 -13.45 1.45
CA LYS A 7 32.51 -13.55 2.66
C LYS A 7 31.70 -12.28 2.96
N GLU A 8 30.77 -12.42 3.90
CA GLU A 8 30.05 -11.29 4.52
C GLU A 8 31.00 -10.46 5.39
N ILE A 9 30.98 -9.15 5.22
CA ILE A 9 31.78 -8.17 5.96
C ILE A 9 30.88 -7.07 6.56
N PRO A 10 31.35 -6.33 7.58
CA PRO A 10 30.74 -5.05 7.96
C PRO A 10 30.69 -4.10 6.76
N CYS A 11 29.67 -3.26 6.68
CA CYS A 11 29.53 -2.35 5.54
C CYS A 11 30.64 -1.28 5.55
N PRO A 12 31.46 -1.19 4.49
CA PRO A 12 32.60 -0.29 4.48
C PRO A 12 32.17 1.19 4.47
N ASN A 13 33.06 2.05 4.97
CA ASN A 13 32.91 3.51 5.05
C ASN A 13 33.42 4.20 3.78
N PRO A 14 33.04 5.47 3.55
CA PRO A 14 33.55 6.23 2.40
C PRO A 14 35.08 6.23 2.31
N GLY A 15 35.61 5.73 1.20
CA GLY A 15 37.05 5.64 0.94
C GLY A 15 37.70 4.29 1.29
N GLU A 16 36.97 3.36 1.89
CA GLU A 16 37.43 1.98 2.09
C GLU A 16 37.20 1.14 0.82
N ASP A 17 38.00 0.07 0.65
CA ASP A 17 37.77 -0.90 -0.40
C ASP A 17 36.34 -1.47 -0.30
N PHE A 18 35.75 -1.79 -1.43
CA PHE A 18 34.37 -2.31 -1.50
C PHE A 18 33.28 -1.30 -1.05
N TYR A 19 33.64 -0.06 -0.72
CA TYR A 19 32.69 1.04 -0.53
C TYR A 19 31.96 1.38 -1.83
N GLY A 20 30.65 1.58 -1.74
CA GLY A 20 29.82 1.94 -2.87
C GLY A 20 29.32 0.77 -3.73
N GLN A 21 29.48 -0.48 -3.26
CA GLN A 21 28.73 -1.60 -3.85
C GLN A 21 27.22 -1.47 -3.56
N ASP A 22 26.38 -2.11 -4.38
CA ASP A 22 24.93 -2.12 -4.21
C ASP A 22 24.50 -2.60 -2.80
N ALA A 23 25.27 -3.54 -2.23
CA ALA A 23 25.08 -4.07 -0.88
C ALA A 23 25.24 -3.02 0.25
N ASN A 24 25.90 -1.90 -0.04
CA ASN A 24 26.13 -0.78 0.89
C ASN A 24 24.95 0.19 0.93
N TYR A 25 24.02 0.13 -0.02
CA TYR A 25 22.91 1.07 -0.11
C TYR A 25 21.60 0.40 0.32
N THR A 26 20.90 1.06 1.24
CA THR A 26 19.47 0.79 1.43
C THR A 26 18.72 1.61 0.40
N ILE A 27 18.45 1.02 -0.77
CA ILE A 27 17.70 1.67 -1.84
C ILE A 27 16.21 1.60 -1.50
N ASN A 28 15.56 2.77 -1.49
CA ASN A 28 14.11 2.93 -1.26
C ASN A 28 13.60 2.19 -0.01
N PRO A 29 14.12 2.52 1.19
CA PRO A 29 13.57 1.96 2.42
C PRO A 29 12.07 2.26 2.49
N GLN A 30 11.28 1.27 2.91
CA GLN A 30 9.86 1.47 3.18
C GLN A 30 9.67 2.65 4.14
N SER A 31 8.82 3.59 3.75
CA SER A 31 8.54 4.81 4.49
C SER A 31 7.06 5.10 4.42
N PHE A 32 6.41 5.24 5.57
CA PHE A 32 4.96 5.38 5.67
C PHE A 32 4.59 6.55 6.56
N THR A 33 3.48 7.22 6.24
CA THR A 33 2.87 8.26 7.07
C THR A 33 1.43 7.89 7.38
N LYS A 34 1.05 7.93 8.67
CA LYS A 34 -0.34 7.74 9.11
C LYS A 34 -1.17 8.96 8.72
N LEU A 35 -2.40 8.74 8.27
CA LEU A 35 -3.34 9.81 7.92
C LEU A 35 -4.65 9.68 8.70
N ASP A 36 -5.23 10.82 9.10
CA ASP A 36 -6.57 10.88 9.70
C ASP A 36 -7.69 10.71 8.65
N SER A 37 -8.95 10.79 9.08
CA SER A 37 -10.12 10.66 8.21
C SER A 37 -10.32 11.79 7.20
N HIS A 38 -9.53 12.86 7.29
CA HIS A 38 -9.51 13.98 6.34
C HIS A 38 -8.25 13.97 5.46
N GLY A 39 -7.39 12.96 5.59
CA GLY A 39 -6.14 12.84 4.83
C GLY A 39 -5.00 13.70 5.37
N ASN A 40 -5.08 14.20 6.61
CA ASN A 40 -3.99 14.96 7.22
C ASN A 40 -2.95 14.01 7.83
N ASP A 41 -1.68 14.40 7.73
CA ASP A 41 -0.56 13.70 8.35
C ASP A 41 -0.72 13.63 9.88
N LEU A 42 -0.58 12.43 10.42
CA LEU A 42 -0.56 12.15 11.85
C LEU A 42 0.87 11.86 12.32
N PRO A 43 1.20 12.16 13.59
CA PRO A 43 2.49 11.81 14.16
C PRO A 43 2.64 10.29 14.27
N ASP A 44 3.89 9.80 14.26
CA ASP A 44 4.20 8.37 14.41
C ASP A 44 3.58 7.76 15.69
N SER A 45 3.47 8.56 16.75
CA SER A 45 2.88 8.19 18.03
C SER A 45 1.35 8.09 18.03
N ALA A 46 0.66 8.42 16.93
CA ALA A 46 -0.79 8.31 16.85
C ALA A 46 -1.23 6.85 17.04
N THR A 47 -2.22 6.63 17.91
CA THR A 47 -2.74 5.30 18.23
C THR A 47 -3.83 4.84 17.26
N GLU A 48 -4.41 5.77 16.52
CA GLU A 48 -5.47 5.53 15.54
C GLU A 48 -5.19 6.33 14.27
N TRP A 49 -5.56 5.76 13.12
CA TRP A 49 -5.45 6.38 11.80
C TRP A 49 -6.41 5.68 10.83
N THR A 50 -6.83 6.39 9.80
CA THR A 50 -7.81 5.91 8.82
C THR A 50 -7.14 5.40 7.54
N MET A 51 -6.00 5.99 7.18
CA MET A 51 -5.25 5.62 5.99
C MET A 51 -3.75 5.68 6.25
N VAL A 52 -2.97 5.11 5.34
CA VAL A 52 -1.51 5.17 5.34
C VAL A 52 -1.02 5.62 3.98
N ARG A 53 -0.18 6.65 3.93
CA ARG A 53 0.56 7.02 2.73
C ARG A 53 1.88 6.26 2.68
N ASP A 54 2.17 5.64 1.54
CA ASP A 54 3.50 5.17 1.19
C ASP A 54 4.29 6.33 0.56
N ASN A 55 5.34 6.77 1.24
CA ASN A 55 6.15 7.92 0.81
C ASN A 55 7.10 7.56 -0.36
N VAL A 56 7.29 6.27 -0.68
CA VAL A 56 8.10 5.83 -1.82
C VAL A 56 7.28 5.86 -3.10
N THR A 57 6.04 5.37 -3.08
CA THR A 57 5.17 5.29 -4.26
C THR A 57 4.22 6.48 -4.40
N GLY A 58 3.94 7.19 -3.30
CA GLY A 58 2.92 8.23 -3.21
C GLY A 58 1.49 7.68 -3.08
N LEU A 59 1.31 6.36 -3.06
CA LEU A 59 -0.01 5.73 -2.91
C LEU A 59 -0.55 5.89 -1.49
N ILE A 60 -1.87 6.02 -1.38
CA ILE A 60 -2.59 6.00 -0.11
C ILE A 60 -3.38 4.70 -0.01
N TRP A 61 -3.28 4.06 1.14
CA TRP A 61 -3.88 2.78 1.46
C TRP A 61 -4.93 2.97 2.54
N GLU A 62 -6.12 2.41 2.32
CA GLU A 62 -7.18 2.34 3.33
C GLU A 62 -6.77 1.38 4.45
N VAL A 63 -6.97 1.78 5.70
CA VAL A 63 -6.89 0.86 6.84
C VAL A 63 -8.28 0.34 7.13
N LYS A 64 -8.45 -0.98 7.02
CA LYS A 64 -9.73 -1.65 7.29
C LYS A 64 -10.07 -1.58 8.78
N THR A 65 -11.35 -1.40 9.08
CA THR A 65 -11.92 -1.38 10.43
C THR A 65 -12.36 -2.79 10.86
N ASP A 66 -12.83 -2.91 12.10
CA ASP A 66 -13.44 -4.12 12.68
C ASP A 66 -14.71 -3.69 13.45
N ASP A 67 -15.69 -3.17 12.71
CA ASP A 67 -16.85 -2.42 13.23
C ASP A 67 -18.19 -2.65 12.50
N GLY A 68 -18.23 -3.54 11.51
CA GLY A 68 -19.40 -3.84 10.68
C GLY A 68 -19.77 -2.76 9.66
N SER A 69 -18.95 -1.72 9.49
CA SER A 69 -19.14 -0.72 8.42
C SER A 69 -18.77 -1.29 7.04
N ILE A 70 -18.89 -0.49 5.98
CA ILE A 70 -18.39 -0.89 4.65
C ILE A 70 -16.87 -1.11 4.63
N HIS A 71 -16.14 -0.49 5.55
CA HIS A 71 -14.68 -0.56 5.69
C HIS A 71 -14.22 -1.76 6.53
N ASP A 72 -15.15 -2.59 7.00
CA ASP A 72 -14.86 -3.72 7.86
C ASP A 72 -14.00 -4.78 7.13
N LYS A 73 -12.99 -5.30 7.83
CA LYS A 73 -12.05 -6.30 7.32
C LYS A 73 -12.68 -7.67 7.04
N ASP A 74 -13.82 -7.99 7.67
CA ASP A 74 -14.52 -9.27 7.54
C ASP A 74 -15.58 -9.22 6.42
N ASN A 75 -15.77 -8.07 5.77
CA ASN A 75 -16.63 -7.96 4.60
C ASN A 75 -16.08 -8.78 3.42
N THR A 76 -16.97 -9.54 2.79
CA THR A 76 -16.66 -10.32 1.60
C THR A 76 -17.27 -9.68 0.37
N TYR A 77 -16.49 -9.60 -0.71
CA TYR A 77 -16.91 -8.99 -1.97
C TYR A 77 -16.70 -9.95 -3.13
N THR A 78 -17.64 -9.95 -4.07
CA THR A 78 -17.41 -10.55 -5.39
C THR A 78 -16.51 -9.66 -6.23
N TRP A 79 -15.68 -10.26 -7.08
CA TRP A 79 -14.96 -9.50 -8.10
C TRP A 79 -15.96 -9.05 -9.17
N TYR A 80 -16.07 -7.73 -9.35
CA TYR A 80 -16.81 -7.11 -10.44
C TYR A 80 -16.12 -5.82 -10.90
N ASP A 81 -15.97 -5.67 -12.22
CA ASP A 81 -15.56 -4.44 -12.90
C ASP A 81 -16.26 -4.37 -14.26
N SER A 82 -17.23 -3.46 -14.40
CA SER A 82 -18.03 -3.32 -15.61
C SER A 82 -17.25 -2.69 -16.78
N ASN A 83 -16.10 -2.09 -16.52
CA ASN A 83 -15.30 -1.40 -17.53
C ASN A 83 -14.35 -2.39 -18.26
N PRO A 84 -14.55 -2.64 -19.56
CA PRO A 84 -13.74 -3.59 -20.33
C PRO A 84 -12.26 -3.18 -20.46
N GLU A 85 -11.92 -1.91 -20.23
CA GLU A 85 -10.54 -1.44 -20.26
C GLU A 85 -9.75 -1.79 -18.99
N THR A 86 -10.44 -2.08 -17.88
CA THR A 86 -9.81 -2.32 -16.57
C THR A 86 -10.11 -3.68 -15.97
N ASN A 87 -11.12 -4.39 -16.46
CA ASN A 87 -11.54 -5.68 -15.91
C ASN A 87 -10.65 -6.88 -16.32
N GLY A 88 -9.55 -6.65 -17.03
CA GLY A 88 -8.61 -7.71 -17.41
C GLY A 88 -9.19 -8.77 -18.35
N GLY A 89 -10.29 -8.46 -19.05
CA GLY A 89 -10.96 -9.36 -20.00
C GLY A 89 -12.11 -10.17 -19.41
N ASP A 90 -12.38 -10.06 -18.11
CA ASP A 90 -13.53 -10.68 -17.45
C ASP A 90 -14.14 -9.71 -16.42
N ALA A 91 -15.37 -9.29 -16.68
CA ALA A 91 -16.09 -8.37 -15.80
C ALA A 91 -16.38 -8.97 -14.42
N GLY A 92 -16.33 -10.29 -14.25
CA GLY A 92 -16.68 -10.94 -12.98
C GLY A 92 -18.19 -11.02 -12.75
N THR A 93 -18.60 -11.09 -11.48
CA THR A 93 -19.99 -11.32 -11.08
C THR A 93 -20.51 -10.14 -10.26
N PRO A 94 -21.57 -9.44 -10.71
CA PRO A 94 -22.24 -8.42 -9.90
C PRO A 94 -22.72 -8.99 -8.57
N GLY A 95 -22.54 -8.23 -7.48
CA GLY A 95 -22.79 -8.71 -6.12
C GLY A 95 -23.96 -8.03 -5.41
N ASP A 96 -24.89 -7.39 -6.13
CA ASP A 96 -26.02 -6.64 -5.57
C ASP A 96 -25.60 -5.66 -4.44
N GLY A 97 -24.50 -4.93 -4.64
CA GLY A 97 -23.93 -4.01 -3.64
C GLY A 97 -22.85 -4.61 -2.74
N MET A 98 -22.52 -5.90 -2.92
CA MET A 98 -21.40 -6.60 -2.27
C MET A 98 -20.34 -7.03 -3.31
N ASP A 99 -19.94 -6.09 -4.16
CA ASP A 99 -18.88 -6.27 -5.14
C ASP A 99 -17.84 -5.14 -5.10
N THR A 100 -16.70 -5.39 -5.74
CA THR A 100 -15.55 -4.48 -5.73
C THR A 100 -15.85 -3.13 -6.39
N GLU A 101 -16.61 -3.11 -7.49
CA GLU A 101 -16.97 -1.87 -8.18
C GLU A 101 -17.86 -0.99 -7.29
N TYR A 102 -18.86 -1.58 -6.64
CA TYR A 102 -19.73 -0.88 -5.71
C TYR A 102 -18.95 -0.30 -4.52
N PHE A 103 -18.05 -1.08 -3.93
CA PHE A 103 -17.20 -0.62 -2.82
C PHE A 103 -16.35 0.60 -3.23
N ILE A 104 -15.62 0.48 -4.34
CA ILE A 104 -14.76 1.55 -4.88
C ILE A 104 -15.60 2.81 -5.18
N LYS A 105 -16.74 2.64 -5.85
CA LYS A 105 -17.65 3.73 -6.16
C LYS A 105 -18.11 4.45 -4.89
N THR A 106 -18.46 3.69 -3.86
CA THR A 106 -18.90 4.24 -2.55
C THR A 106 -17.80 5.07 -1.90
N LEU A 107 -16.55 4.61 -1.91
CA LEU A 107 -15.41 5.38 -1.38
C LEU A 107 -15.21 6.69 -2.13
N ASN A 108 -15.27 6.64 -3.47
CA ASN A 108 -15.05 7.79 -4.34
C ASN A 108 -16.16 8.83 -4.24
N ASP A 109 -17.43 8.40 -4.21
CA ASP A 109 -18.58 9.29 -4.05
C ASP A 109 -18.57 10.00 -2.69
N ASN A 110 -18.18 9.29 -1.63
CA ASN A 110 -18.07 9.85 -0.28
C ASN A 110 -16.80 10.68 -0.05
N LYS A 111 -15.88 10.68 -1.02
CA LYS A 111 -14.54 11.27 -0.88
C LYS A 111 -13.86 10.79 0.40
N PHE A 112 -13.83 9.49 0.62
CA PHE A 112 -13.25 8.90 1.82
C PHE A 112 -11.80 9.39 1.99
N GLY A 113 -11.48 10.00 3.14
CA GLY A 113 -10.16 10.61 3.35
C GLY A 113 -9.90 11.90 2.58
N GLY A 114 -10.92 12.53 1.99
CA GLY A 114 -10.79 13.64 1.05
C GLY A 114 -10.40 13.22 -0.37
N ILE A 115 -10.35 11.90 -0.64
CA ILE A 115 -9.81 11.27 -1.85
C ILE A 115 -10.94 10.66 -2.66
N SER A 116 -10.91 10.84 -3.99
CA SER A 116 -11.95 10.38 -4.90
C SER A 116 -11.43 9.57 -6.09
N ASP A 117 -10.19 9.09 -6.02
CA ASP A 117 -9.52 8.25 -7.01
C ASP A 117 -9.10 6.88 -6.44
N TRP A 118 -9.87 6.38 -5.46
CA TRP A 118 -9.72 5.02 -4.94
C TRP A 118 -9.92 3.99 -6.05
N ARG A 119 -9.11 2.93 -5.99
CA ARG A 119 -9.17 1.75 -6.86
C ARG A 119 -8.55 0.56 -6.14
N LEU A 120 -8.73 -0.63 -6.69
CA LEU A 120 -7.94 -1.78 -6.25
C LEU A 120 -6.47 -1.63 -6.65
N PRO A 121 -5.54 -2.10 -5.80
CA PRO A 121 -4.12 -2.08 -6.12
C PRO A 121 -3.80 -3.15 -7.18
N THR A 122 -2.77 -2.90 -7.97
CA THR A 122 -2.13 -3.96 -8.75
C THR A 122 -1.30 -4.85 -7.83
N ILE A 123 -0.97 -6.07 -8.29
CA ILE A 123 -0.10 -6.99 -7.55
C ILE A 123 1.27 -6.34 -7.25
N LYS A 124 1.79 -5.51 -8.16
CA LYS A 124 3.07 -4.83 -7.98
C LYS A 124 3.01 -3.77 -6.89
N GLU A 125 1.91 -3.03 -6.81
CA GLU A 125 1.71 -2.01 -5.77
C GLU A 125 1.51 -2.68 -4.41
N LEU A 126 0.74 -3.76 -4.35
CA LEU A 126 0.59 -4.53 -3.11
C LEU A 126 1.94 -5.05 -2.58
N ALA A 127 2.85 -5.45 -3.47
CA ALA A 127 4.18 -5.89 -3.08
C ALA A 127 5.03 -4.79 -2.42
N THR A 128 4.74 -3.51 -2.66
CA THR A 128 5.51 -2.39 -2.09
C THR A 128 5.28 -2.21 -0.59
N ILE A 129 4.12 -2.64 -0.09
CA ILE A 129 3.76 -2.54 1.34
C ILE A 129 4.14 -3.80 2.15
N ILE A 130 4.62 -4.85 1.50
CA ILE A 130 5.06 -6.08 2.17
C ILE A 130 6.50 -5.92 2.65
N ASN A 131 6.73 -6.08 3.95
CA ASN A 131 8.08 -6.18 4.48
C ASN A 131 8.58 -7.64 4.38
N TYR A 132 9.51 -7.89 3.45
CA TYR A 132 10.11 -9.22 3.26
C TYR A 132 11.26 -9.54 4.21
N LYS A 133 11.68 -8.59 5.06
CA LYS A 133 12.72 -8.83 6.07
C LYS A 133 12.09 -9.60 7.24
N LYS A 134 12.65 -10.78 7.53
CA LYS A 134 12.38 -11.54 8.77
C LYS A 134 13.25 -11.04 9.92
#